data_AF-A0A521PG96-F1
#
_entry.id   AF-A0A521PG96-F1
#
_cell.length_a   1.000
_cell.length_b   1.000
_cell.length_c   1.000
_cell.angle_alpha   90.00
_cell.angle_beta   90.00
_cell.angle_gamma   90.00
#
_symmetry.space_group_name_H-M   'P 1'
#
loop_
_entity.id
_entity.type
_entity.pdbx_description
1 polymer ?
#
loop_
_entity_poly.entity_id
_entity_poly.type
_entity_poly.pdbx_seq_one_letter_code
_entity_poly.pdbx_strand_id
1 'polypeptide(L)'
;MDVTVVTVSRPETTATVTRGAARLLTALGYAPLTEVTLPNGRRADLMALGPRGQVFIVEVKSGIEDFRVDVKWPEYRPYCDAFAFAVAPEFPREILPEEPGLIVADGFGGAILREAPVEPLAGARRKALTLAFARLAALRAGGAVATEL
;
A
#
# COMPACT_ATOMS: atom_id res chain seq x y z
N MET A 1 2.12 -7.19 40.16
CA MET A 1 2.02 -6.32 38.97
C MET A 1 1.53 -7.22 37.85
N ASP A 2 0.26 -7.13 37.52
CA ASP A 2 -0.32 -7.93 36.44
C ASP A 2 0.04 -7.28 35.11
N VAL A 3 0.77 -8.02 34.27
CA VAL A 3 1.03 -7.62 32.89
C VAL A 3 -0.17 -8.05 32.06
N THR A 4 -1.01 -7.09 31.68
CA THR A 4 -2.07 -7.33 30.71
C THR A 4 -1.46 -7.32 29.31
N VAL A 5 -1.43 -8.48 28.65
CA VAL A 5 -1.05 -8.56 27.23
C VAL A 5 -2.22 -8.04 26.42
N VAL A 6 -2.10 -6.83 25.88
CA VAL A 6 -3.08 -6.27 24.95
C VAL A 6 -2.75 -6.81 23.57
N THR A 7 -3.61 -7.68 23.03
CA THR A 7 -3.53 -8.12 21.63
C THR A 7 -4.27 -7.12 20.74
N VAL A 8 -3.57 -6.51 19.79
CA VAL A 8 -4.17 -5.63 18.77
C VAL A 8 -4.96 -6.51 17.78
N SER A 9 -6.20 -6.12 17.48
CA SER A 9 -7.04 -6.85 16.52
C SER A 9 -6.54 -6.66 15.09
N ARG A 10 -6.85 -7.60 14.17
CA ARG A 10 -6.45 -7.47 12.75
C ARG A 10 -6.90 -6.14 12.11
N PRO A 11 -8.14 -5.65 12.30
CA PRO A 11 -8.55 -4.35 11.76
C PRO A 11 -7.73 -3.18 12.32
N GLU A 12 -7.36 -3.21 13.59
CA GLU A 12 -6.49 -2.21 14.20
C GLU A 12 -5.07 -2.29 13.65
N THR A 13 -4.54 -3.51 13.43
CA THR A 13 -3.26 -3.73 12.75
C THR A 13 -3.30 -3.17 11.32
N THR A 14 -4.33 -3.48 10.52
CA THR A 14 -4.51 -2.90 9.19
C THR A 14 -4.49 -1.38 9.27
N ALA A 15 -5.33 -0.77 10.13
CA ALA A 15 -5.44 0.68 10.23
C ALA A 15 -4.13 1.36 10.67
N THR A 16 -3.38 0.74 11.58
CA THR A 16 -2.10 1.27 12.07
C THR A 16 -1.01 1.16 11.00
N VAL A 17 -0.82 -0.01 10.40
CA VAL A 17 0.17 -0.25 9.34
C VAL A 17 -0.12 0.62 8.11
N THR A 18 -1.37 0.69 7.64
CA THR A 18 -1.77 1.57 6.52
C THR A 18 -1.40 3.01 6.80
N ARG A 19 -1.67 3.51 8.01
CA ARG A 19 -1.34 4.89 8.40
C ARG A 19 0.17 5.14 8.42
N GLY A 20 0.95 4.22 8.98
CA GLY A 20 2.41 4.34 9.01
C GLY A 20 3.03 4.31 7.62
N ALA A 21 2.59 3.37 6.79
CA ALA A 21 3.05 3.25 5.41
C ALA A 21 2.71 4.51 4.60
N ALA A 22 1.49 5.06 4.74
CA ALA A 22 1.11 6.31 4.09
C ALA A 22 1.97 7.50 4.55
N ARG A 23 2.31 7.59 5.84
CA ARG A 23 3.21 8.62 6.38
C ARG A 23 4.62 8.48 5.84
N LEU A 24 5.14 7.26 5.78
CA LEU A 24 6.45 6.98 5.17
C LEU A 24 6.47 7.40 3.70
N LEU A 25 5.46 7.00 2.91
CA LEU A 25 5.34 7.40 1.51
C LEU A 25 5.33 8.92 1.35
N THR A 26 4.61 9.62 2.23
CA THR A 26 4.60 11.09 2.26
C THR A 26 5.97 11.67 2.56
N ALA A 27 6.70 11.11 3.54
CA ALA A 27 8.06 11.53 3.87
C ALA A 27 9.06 11.27 2.73
N LEU A 28 8.80 10.26 1.90
CA LEU A 28 9.57 9.96 0.68
C LEU A 28 9.14 10.81 -0.54
N GLY A 29 8.18 11.73 -0.38
CA GLY A 29 7.72 12.64 -1.43
C GLY A 29 6.61 12.08 -2.33
N TYR A 30 5.97 10.97 -1.96
CA TYR A 30 4.80 10.45 -2.65
C TYR A 30 3.51 10.97 -2.02
N ALA A 31 2.45 11.12 -2.82
CA ALA A 31 1.10 11.40 -2.33
C ALA A 31 0.26 10.11 -2.32
N PRO A 32 -0.08 9.54 -1.14
CA PRO A 32 -0.85 8.31 -1.05
C PRO A 32 -2.38 8.53 -1.06
N LEU A 33 -3.11 7.58 -1.64
CA LEU A 33 -4.53 7.34 -1.43
C LEU A 33 -4.73 5.92 -0.90
N THR A 34 -5.66 5.76 0.04
CA THR A 34 -6.05 4.45 0.59
C THR A 34 -7.18 3.81 -0.22
N GLU A 35 -7.32 2.49 -0.18
CA GLU A 35 -8.48 1.77 -0.74
C GLU A 35 -8.81 2.17 -2.19
N VAL A 36 -7.87 1.93 -3.10
CA VAL A 36 -7.97 2.34 -4.52
C VAL A 36 -8.30 1.13 -5.39
N THR A 37 -9.48 1.11 -5.99
CA THR A 37 -9.89 0.07 -6.94
C THR A 37 -9.24 0.31 -8.30
N LEU A 38 -8.39 -0.63 -8.72
CA LEU A 38 -7.67 -0.65 -9.98
C LEU A 38 -8.58 -1.08 -11.14
N PRO A 39 -8.20 -0.81 -12.40
CA PRO A 39 -9.00 -1.19 -13.58
C PRO A 39 -9.30 -2.69 -13.75
N ASN A 40 -8.55 -3.58 -13.08
CA ASN A 40 -8.86 -5.02 -13.04
C ASN A 40 -9.84 -5.42 -11.91
N GLY A 41 -10.39 -4.45 -11.17
CA GLY A 41 -11.30 -4.69 -10.05
C GLY A 41 -10.59 -5.11 -8.75
N ARG A 42 -9.26 -5.19 -8.72
CA ARG A 42 -8.50 -5.35 -7.46
C ARG A 42 -8.49 -4.05 -6.69
N ARG A 43 -8.43 -4.13 -5.36
CA ARG A 43 -8.34 -2.94 -4.51
C ARG A 43 -6.97 -2.92 -3.86
N ALA A 44 -6.19 -1.90 -4.17
CA ALA A 44 -4.92 -1.62 -3.50
C ALA A 44 -5.18 -0.93 -2.17
N ASP A 45 -4.55 -1.41 -1.10
CA ASP A 45 -4.65 -0.78 0.21
C ASP A 45 -4.10 0.65 0.17
N LEU A 46 -2.95 0.82 -0.50
CA LEU A 46 -2.36 2.11 -0.82
C LEU A 46 -1.93 2.16 -2.29
N MET A 47 -2.29 3.25 -2.96
CA MET A 47 -1.67 3.68 -4.22
C MET A 47 -1.10 5.07 -4.00
N ALA A 48 0.13 5.32 -4.42
CA ALA A 48 0.79 6.60 -4.22
C ALA A 48 1.42 7.14 -5.50
N LEU A 49 1.30 8.45 -5.68
CA LEU A 49 1.83 9.16 -6.85
C LEU A 49 3.08 9.95 -6.46
N GLY A 50 4.20 9.66 -7.11
CA GLY A 50 5.47 10.37 -6.94
C GLY A 50 5.52 11.67 -7.76
N PRO A 51 6.51 12.53 -7.50
CA PRO A 51 6.60 13.87 -8.11
C PRO A 51 6.86 13.84 -9.63
N ARG A 52 7.31 12.70 -10.18
CA ARG A 52 7.50 12.49 -11.63
C ARG A 52 6.42 11.58 -12.23
N GLY A 53 5.30 11.38 -11.52
CA GLY A 53 4.21 10.52 -11.95
C GLY A 53 4.50 9.03 -11.80
N GLN A 54 5.43 8.65 -10.92
CA GLN A 54 5.64 7.24 -10.55
C GLN A 54 4.46 6.74 -9.71
N VAL A 55 4.00 5.53 -9.97
CA VAL A 55 2.95 4.88 -9.20
C VAL A 55 3.57 3.82 -8.30
N PHE A 56 3.39 3.94 -6.99
CA PHE A 56 3.80 2.94 -6.02
C PHE A 56 2.54 2.34 -5.39
N ILE A 57 2.36 1.02 -5.53
CA ILE A 57 1.31 0.28 -4.81
C ILE A 57 1.93 -0.39 -3.58
N VAL A 58 1.25 -0.25 -2.45
CA VAL A 58 1.62 -0.93 -1.19
C VAL A 58 0.42 -1.71 -0.69
N GLU A 59 0.61 -3.01 -0.47
CA GLU A 59 -0.41 -3.92 0.05
C GLU A 59 -0.11 -4.27 1.52
N VAL A 60 -1.08 -4.05 2.40
CA VAL A 60 -0.93 -4.22 3.84
C VAL A 60 -1.27 -5.66 4.23
N LYS A 61 -0.38 -6.31 4.99
CA LYS A 61 -0.63 -7.64 5.57
C LYS A 61 -0.72 -7.52 7.09
N SER A 62 -1.96 -7.64 7.56
CA SER A 62 -2.33 -7.56 8.99
C SER A 62 -2.03 -8.83 9.78
N GLY A 63 -1.67 -9.93 9.10
CA GLY A 63 -1.29 -11.19 9.72
C GLY A 63 -0.97 -12.29 8.71
N ILE A 64 -0.51 -13.43 9.20
CA ILE A 64 -0.09 -14.57 8.37
C ILE A 64 -1.23 -15.06 7.46
N GLU A 65 -2.44 -15.15 7.99
CA GLU A 65 -3.60 -15.61 7.22
C GLU A 65 -3.93 -14.66 6.07
N ASP A 66 -3.86 -13.35 6.33
CA ASP A 66 -4.07 -12.29 5.33
C ASP A 66 -3.15 -12.46 4.12
N PHE A 67 -1.86 -12.72 4.40
CA PHE A 67 -0.88 -12.99 3.37
C PHE A 67 -1.13 -14.32 2.64
N ARG A 68 -1.48 -15.39 3.36
CA ARG A 68 -1.69 -16.71 2.75
C ARG A 68 -2.89 -16.78 1.82
N VAL A 69 -3.95 -16.03 2.10
CA VAL A 69 -5.17 -16.03 1.26
C VAL A 69 -5.08 -15.06 0.10
N ASP A 70 -4.30 -13.98 0.22
CA ASP A 70 -4.04 -13.08 -0.89
C ASP A 70 -3.01 -13.67 -1.85
N VAL A 71 -3.49 -14.55 -2.72
CA VAL A 71 -2.69 -15.16 -3.80
C VAL A 71 -2.68 -14.32 -5.07
N LYS A 72 -3.37 -13.17 -5.08
CA LYS A 72 -3.62 -12.36 -6.28
C LYS A 72 -2.83 -11.05 -6.32
N TRP A 73 -2.01 -10.79 -5.31
CA TRP A 73 -1.06 -9.68 -5.29
C TRP A 73 -0.19 -9.53 -6.57
N PRO A 74 0.14 -10.58 -7.35
CA PRO A 74 0.87 -10.37 -8.61
C PRO A 74 0.07 -9.60 -9.66
N GLU A 75 -1.27 -9.61 -9.60
CA GLU A 75 -2.15 -8.91 -10.53
C GLU A 75 -2.07 -7.36 -10.43
N TYR A 76 -1.36 -6.84 -9.42
CA TYR A 76 -1.17 -5.41 -9.18
C TYR A 76 0.02 -4.85 -9.96
N ARG A 77 1.01 -5.70 -10.32
CA ARG A 77 2.24 -5.33 -11.04
C ARG A 77 1.99 -4.51 -12.32
N PRO A 78 0.99 -4.82 -13.17
CA PRO A 78 0.73 -4.01 -14.38
C PRO A 78 0.20 -2.59 -14.12
N TYR A 79 0.01 -2.21 -12.85
CA TYR A 79 -0.60 -0.95 -12.43
C TYR A 79 0.31 -0.07 -11.58
N CYS A 80 1.58 -0.45 -11.39
CA CYS A 80 2.56 0.33 -10.64
C CYS A 80 3.96 0.25 -11.24
N ASP A 81 4.79 1.25 -10.93
CA ASP A 81 6.23 1.19 -11.17
C ASP A 81 6.96 0.42 -10.07
N ALA A 82 6.41 0.40 -8.87
CA ALA A 82 6.95 -0.28 -7.71
C ALA A 82 5.81 -0.90 -6.90
N PHE A 83 6.03 -2.10 -6.38
CA PHE A 83 5.11 -2.81 -5.50
C PHE A 83 5.84 -3.22 -4.22
N ALA A 84 5.18 -3.09 -3.07
CA ALA A 84 5.71 -3.56 -1.79
C ALA A 84 4.60 -4.11 -0.90
N PHE A 85 4.97 -5.02 -0.01
CA PHE A 85 4.14 -5.32 1.16
C PHE A 85 4.44 -4.32 2.28
N ALA A 86 3.43 -3.95 3.06
CA ALA A 86 3.59 -3.28 4.35
C ALA A 86 3.07 -4.17 5.48
N VAL A 87 3.89 -4.36 6.52
CA VAL A 87 3.57 -5.22 7.66
C VAL A 87 3.90 -4.56 8.99
N ALA A 88 3.28 -5.04 10.07
CA ALA A 88 3.63 -4.64 11.43
C ALA A 88 5.04 -5.15 11.83
N PRO A 89 5.74 -4.50 12.79
CA PRO A 89 7.06 -4.93 13.24
C PRO A 89 7.13 -6.40 13.71
N GLU A 90 6.05 -6.87 14.32
CA GLU A 90 5.88 -8.23 14.85
C GLU A 90 5.48 -9.28 13.78
N PHE A 91 5.26 -8.90 12.53
CA PHE A 91 4.93 -9.84 11.47
C PHE A 91 6.12 -10.76 11.15
N PRO A 92 5.92 -12.09 10.99
CA PRO A 92 7.01 -13.02 10.64
C PRO A 92 7.39 -12.87 9.16
N ARG A 93 8.33 -11.97 8.88
CA ARG A 93 8.73 -11.54 7.52
C ARG A 93 9.37 -12.66 6.70
N GLU A 94 9.82 -13.73 7.35
CA GLU A 94 10.50 -14.88 6.79
C GLU A 94 9.57 -15.72 5.91
N ILE A 95 8.25 -15.54 6.05
CA ILE A 95 7.24 -16.17 5.18
C ILE A 95 7.03 -15.41 3.87
N LEU A 96 7.47 -14.14 3.80
CA LEU A 96 7.29 -13.31 2.63
C LEU A 96 8.29 -13.72 1.55
N PRO A 97 7.93 -13.63 0.27
CA PRO A 97 8.87 -13.88 -0.81
C PRO A 97 10.02 -12.86 -0.79
N GLU A 98 11.14 -13.22 -1.41
CA GLU A 98 12.32 -12.34 -1.54
C GLU A 98 12.02 -11.06 -2.33
N GLU A 99 11.11 -11.15 -3.30
CA GLU A 99 10.48 -10.01 -3.97
C GLU A 99 8.97 -10.12 -3.80
N PRO A 100 8.23 -9.03 -3.54
CA PRO A 100 8.51 -7.63 -3.89
C PRO A 100 9.21 -6.82 -2.77
N GLY A 101 9.18 -5.48 -2.83
CA GLY A 101 9.68 -4.62 -1.75
C GLY A 101 8.96 -4.85 -0.41
N LEU A 102 9.56 -4.37 0.68
CA LEU A 102 9.04 -4.56 2.04
C LEU A 102 9.16 -3.27 2.86
N ILE A 103 8.02 -2.83 3.38
CA ILE A 103 7.87 -1.77 4.37
C ILE A 103 7.48 -2.42 5.70
N VAL A 104 8.13 -1.98 6.78
CA VAL A 104 7.66 -2.24 8.15
C VAL A 104 7.14 -0.93 8.72
N ALA A 105 5.90 -0.93 9.20
CA ALA A 105 5.21 0.28 9.62
C ALA A 105 4.29 0.05 10.82
N ASP A 106 4.04 1.11 11.57
CA ASP A 106 3.13 1.16 12.70
C ASP A 106 2.22 2.40 12.63
N GLY A 107 1.49 2.71 13.70
CA GLY A 107 0.61 3.89 13.71
C GLY A 107 1.33 5.25 13.56
N PHE A 108 2.65 5.31 13.70
CA PHE A 108 3.45 6.53 13.73
C PHE A 108 4.21 6.78 12.44
N GLY A 109 4.77 5.74 11.82
CA GLY A 109 5.54 5.83 10.58
C GLY A 109 5.96 4.44 10.08
N GLY A 110 7.10 4.38 9.39
CA GLY A 110 7.66 3.11 8.94
C GLY A 110 9.05 3.27 8.33
N ALA A 111 9.60 2.15 7.87
CA ALA A 111 10.87 2.09 7.16
C ALA A 111 10.80 1.11 6.00
N ILE A 112 11.51 1.42 4.91
CA ILE A 112 11.78 0.46 3.84
C ILE A 112 12.88 -0.48 4.35
N LEU A 113 12.55 -1.77 4.49
CA LEU A 113 13.54 -2.80 4.80
C LEU A 113 14.10 -3.47 3.55
N ARG A 114 13.33 -3.45 2.46
CA ARG A 114 13.74 -3.95 1.16
C ARG A 114 13.15 -3.05 0.08
N GLU A 115 14.04 -2.48 -0.73
CA GLU A 115 13.62 -1.67 -1.88
C GLU A 115 12.77 -2.48 -2.84
N ALA A 116 11.72 -1.86 -3.38
CA ALA A 116 10.90 -2.47 -4.40
C ALA A 116 11.65 -2.43 -5.75
N PRO A 117 11.74 -3.55 -6.49
CA PRO A 117 12.18 -3.52 -7.87
C PRO A 117 11.33 -2.52 -8.68
N VAL A 118 11.99 -1.70 -9.48
CA VAL A 118 11.33 -0.68 -10.30
C VAL A 118 11.11 -1.23 -11.70
N GLU A 119 9.85 -1.35 -12.09
CA GLU A 119 9.39 -1.79 -13.41
C GLU A 119 8.55 -0.68 -14.07
N PRO A 120 9.14 0.16 -14.95
CA PRO A 120 8.45 1.33 -15.45
C PRO A 120 7.15 1.01 -16.20
N LEU A 121 6.06 1.69 -15.81
CA LEU A 121 4.81 1.65 -16.55
C LEU A 121 4.95 2.24 -17.94
N ALA A 122 4.30 1.58 -18.92
CA ALA A 122 4.08 2.14 -20.24
C ALA A 122 3.41 3.52 -20.16
N GLY A 123 3.85 4.46 -21.01
CA GLY A 123 3.42 5.87 -20.92
C GLY A 123 1.89 6.06 -20.99
N ALA A 124 1.21 5.30 -21.84
CA ALA A 124 -0.26 5.33 -21.95
C ALA A 124 -0.94 4.88 -20.64
N ARG A 125 -0.43 3.81 -20.00
CA ARG A 125 -0.94 3.31 -18.71
C ARG A 125 -0.70 4.32 -17.60
N ARG A 126 0.52 4.88 -17.53
CA ARG A 126 0.86 5.94 -16.56
C ARG A 126 -0.07 7.13 -16.67
N LYS A 127 -0.31 7.63 -17.89
CA LYS A 127 -1.22 8.75 -18.13
C LYS A 127 -2.63 8.44 -17.65
N ALA A 128 -3.17 7.27 -17.99
CA ALA A 128 -4.51 6.84 -17.58
C ALA A 128 -4.63 6.78 -16.05
N LEU A 129 -3.69 6.10 -15.38
CA LEU A 129 -3.68 5.95 -13.92
C LEU A 129 -3.50 7.29 -13.20
N THR A 130 -2.66 8.19 -13.72
CA THR A 130 -2.45 9.51 -13.11
C THR A 130 -3.72 10.36 -13.17
N LEU A 131 -4.42 10.37 -14.29
CA LEU A 131 -5.68 11.11 -14.45
C LEU A 131 -6.78 10.54 -13.53
N ALA A 132 -6.89 9.21 -13.49
CA ALA A 132 -7.82 8.50 -12.62
C ALA A 132 -7.54 8.79 -11.14
N PHE A 133 -6.28 8.67 -10.72
CA PHE A 133 -5.83 8.97 -9.36
C PHE A 133 -6.17 10.41 -8.96
N ALA A 134 -5.90 11.39 -9.83
CA ALA A 134 -6.19 12.80 -9.57
C ALA A 134 -7.70 13.05 -9.43
N ARG A 135 -8.53 12.45 -10.27
CA ARG A 135 -10.00 12.54 -10.16
C ARG A 135 -10.50 11.91 -8.88
N LEU A 136 -10.03 10.72 -8.53
CA LEU A 136 -10.38 10.03 -7.30
C LEU A 136 -10.02 10.87 -6.06
N ALA A 137 -8.80 11.43 -6.03
CA ALA A 137 -8.36 12.30 -4.94
C ALA A 137 -9.25 13.55 -4.83
N ALA A 138 -9.56 14.20 -5.95
CA ALA A 138 -10.43 15.40 -5.98
C ALA A 138 -11.86 15.10 -5.51
N LEU A 139 -12.44 13.97 -5.93
CA LEU A 139 -13.77 13.54 -5.50
C LEU A 139 -13.82 13.33 -3.99
N ARG A 140 -12.82 12.64 -3.42
CA ARG A 140 -12.72 12.41 -1.97
C ARG A 140 -12.51 13.70 -1.18
N ALA A 141 -11.67 14.61 -1.68
CA ALA A 141 -11.47 15.92 -1.08
C ALA A 141 -12.76 16.76 -1.08
N GLY A 142 -13.62 16.59 -2.10
CA GLY A 142 -14.96 17.16 -2.17
C GLY A 142 -16.03 16.43 -1.33
N GLY A 143 -15.66 15.37 -0.60
CA GLY A 143 -16.57 14.62 0.28
C GLY A 143 -17.30 13.45 -0.38
N ALA A 144 -17.00 13.12 -1.65
CA ALA A 144 -17.61 11.97 -2.30
C ALA A 144 -16.97 10.65 -1.83
N VAL A 145 -17.80 9.62 -1.63
CA VAL A 145 -17.34 8.25 -1.35
C VAL A 145 -16.98 7.57 -2.66
N ALA A 146 -15.82 7.92 -3.21
CA ALA A 146 -15.28 7.33 -4.44
C ALA A 146 -14.10 6.40 -4.11
N THR A 147 -13.97 5.27 -4.80
CA THR A 147 -12.85 4.32 -4.64
C THR A 147 -12.22 3.90 -5.95
N GLU A 148 -12.91 4.09 -7.08
CA GLU A 148 -12.52 3.56 -8.38
C GLU A 148 -11.68 4.56 -9.17
N LEU A 149 -10.69 4.02 -9.88
CA LEU A 149 -9.87 4.73 -10.87
C LEU A 149 -10.57 4.86 -12.22
#